data_AF-A0A7S2ET06-F1
#
_entry.id   AF-A0A7S2ET06-F1
#
_cell.length_a   1.000
_cell.length_b   1.000
_cell.length_c   1.000
_cell.angle_alpha   90.00
_cell.angle_beta   90.00
_cell.angle_gamma   90.00
#
_symmetry.space_group_name_H-M   'P 1'
#
loop_
_entity.id
_entity.type
_entity.pdbx_description
1 polymer ?
#
loop_
_entity_poly.entity_id
_entity_poly.type
_entity_poly.pdbx_seq_one_letter_code
_entity_poly.pdbx_strand_id
1 'polypeptide(L)'
;SGMRTGDKDFAMWCLFFNIVTLYMGGKPLKFIEEQCQASISQMDELKEEEQASCLRMFWQLFFNLMGSSNSTIELCGEAINEQEVVFTDASHAAFVVVKIIASSLSGRYELGAHLNIEKGDKQY
;
A
#
# COMPACT_ATOMS: atom_id res chain seq x y z
N SER A 1 18.29 -10.90 8.26
CA SER A 1 17.46 -10.19 7.26
C SER A 1 17.74 -10.79 5.89
N GLY A 2 16.78 -10.79 4.97
CA GLY A 2 16.90 -11.42 3.62
C GLY A 2 18.12 -10.97 2.81
N MET A 3 18.61 -9.74 3.05
CA MET A 3 19.88 -9.26 2.49
C MET A 3 21.09 -10.15 2.83
N ARG A 4 21.09 -10.83 3.98
CA ARG A 4 22.20 -11.72 4.41
C ARG A 4 22.15 -13.10 3.74
N THR A 5 21.01 -13.48 3.17
CA THR A 5 20.80 -14.75 2.46
C THR A 5 20.74 -14.57 0.95
N GLY A 6 20.84 -13.34 0.44
CA GLY A 6 20.70 -13.03 -1.00
C GLY A 6 19.26 -13.08 -1.50
N ASP A 7 18.28 -13.19 -0.61
CA ASP A 7 16.86 -13.25 -0.93
C ASP A 7 16.30 -11.82 -0.96
N LYS A 8 16.22 -11.28 -2.18
CA LYS A 8 15.81 -9.90 -2.44
C LYS A 8 14.30 -9.74 -2.27
N ASP A 9 13.51 -10.67 -2.80
CA ASP A 9 12.05 -10.70 -2.68
C ASP A 9 11.63 -10.62 -1.21
N PHE A 10 12.21 -11.48 -0.36
CA PHE A 10 11.90 -11.47 1.08
C PHE A 10 12.33 -10.16 1.74
N ALA A 11 13.48 -9.59 1.34
CA ALA A 11 13.92 -8.29 1.85
C ALA A 11 12.97 -7.16 1.46
N MET A 12 12.41 -7.15 0.24
CA MET A 12 11.46 -6.13 -0.19
C MET A 12 10.14 -6.23 0.58
N TRP A 13 9.65 -7.44 0.83
CA TRP A 13 8.48 -7.63 1.70
C TRP A 13 8.75 -7.15 3.13
N CYS A 14 9.97 -7.34 3.67
CA CYS A 14 10.33 -6.78 4.97
C CYS A 14 10.26 -5.25 4.99
N LEU A 15 10.72 -4.58 3.92
CA LEU A 15 10.62 -3.12 3.81
C LEU A 15 9.15 -2.69 3.79
N PHE A 16 8.32 -3.34 2.99
CA PHE A 16 6.88 -3.10 2.95
C PHE A 16 6.23 -3.24 4.34
N PHE A 17 6.46 -4.36 5.03
CA PHE A 17 5.87 -4.58 6.36
C PHE A 17 6.42 -3.63 7.43
N ASN A 18 7.66 -3.17 7.30
CA ASN A 18 8.21 -2.15 8.18
C ASN A 18 7.42 -0.84 8.06
N ILE A 19 7.08 -0.40 6.85
CA ILE A 19 6.25 0.80 6.62
C ILE A 19 4.87 0.65 7.29
N VAL A 20 4.20 -0.48 7.07
CA VAL A 20 2.90 -0.75 7.70
C VAL A 20 3.02 -0.75 9.23
N THR A 21 4.10 -1.31 9.78
CA THR A 21 4.36 -1.32 11.22
C THR A 21 4.58 0.09 11.78
N LEU A 22 5.30 0.96 11.06
CA LEU A 22 5.50 2.35 11.46
C LEU A 22 4.18 3.12 11.49
N TYR A 23 3.30 2.89 10.50
CA TYR A 23 1.96 3.45 10.47
C TYR A 23 1.11 2.98 11.66
N MET A 24 1.02 1.68 11.88
CA MET A 24 0.28 1.10 13.01
C MET A 24 0.86 1.52 14.37
N GLY A 25 2.16 1.77 14.43
CA GLY A 25 2.87 2.31 15.60
C GLY A 25 2.66 3.82 15.82
N GLY A 26 1.81 4.48 15.03
CA GLY A 26 1.44 5.88 15.21
C GLY A 26 2.57 6.85 14.87
N LYS A 27 3.52 6.47 14.00
CA LYS A 27 4.54 7.40 13.53
C LYS A 27 3.91 8.51 12.69
N PRO A 28 4.48 9.74 12.68
CA PRO A 28 3.96 10.83 11.87
C PRO A 28 3.91 10.46 10.39
N LEU A 29 2.82 10.81 9.69
CA LEU A 29 2.63 10.46 8.27
C LEU A 29 3.76 10.99 7.37
N LYS A 30 4.27 12.20 7.64
CA LYS A 30 5.42 12.75 6.92
C LYS A 30 6.69 11.90 7.06
N PHE A 31 6.94 11.37 8.25
CA PHE A 31 8.07 10.45 8.46
C PHE A 31 7.87 9.16 7.64
N ILE A 32 6.64 8.63 7.61
CA ILE A 32 6.30 7.43 6.86
C ILE A 32 6.45 7.67 5.34
N GLU A 33 6.03 8.84 4.86
CA GLU A 33 6.21 9.28 3.46
C GLU A 33 7.68 9.22 3.02
N GLU A 34 8.59 9.79 3.82
CA GLU A 34 10.04 9.74 3.55
C GLU A 34 10.55 8.30 3.51
N GLN A 35 10.04 7.42 4.38
CA GLN A 35 10.40 5.99 4.36
C GLN A 35 9.83 5.26 3.13
N CYS A 36 8.63 5.61 2.68
CA CYS A 36 8.03 5.08 1.45
C CYS A 36 8.90 5.43 0.24
N GLN A 37 9.27 6.71 0.08
CA GLN A 37 10.13 7.18 -1.01
C GLN A 37 11.45 6.43 -1.05
N ALA A 38 12.14 6.33 0.09
CA ALA A 38 13.42 5.63 0.18
C ALA A 38 13.31 4.13 -0.13
N SER A 39 12.21 3.49 0.28
CA SER A 39 11.98 2.05 0.05
C SER A 39 11.58 1.76 -1.39
N ILE A 40 10.73 2.60 -2.00
CA ILE A 40 10.32 2.47 -3.41
C ILE A 40 11.54 2.67 -4.32
N SER A 41 12.38 3.68 -4.06
CA SER A 41 13.62 3.87 -4.82
C SER A 41 14.49 2.61 -4.82
N GLN A 42 14.64 1.94 -3.67
CA GLN A 42 15.39 0.69 -3.58
C GLN A 42 14.71 -0.47 -4.32
N MET A 43 13.38 -0.58 -4.25
CA MET A 43 12.63 -1.60 -4.98
C MET A 43 12.75 -1.40 -6.50
N ASP A 44 12.66 -0.16 -6.98
CA ASP A 44 12.82 0.18 -8.39
C ASP A 44 14.24 -0.11 -8.90
N GLU A 45 15.27 0.25 -8.13
CA GLU A 45 16.68 -0.05 -8.45
C GLU A 45 16.92 -1.56 -8.57
N LEU A 46 16.21 -2.37 -7.77
CA LEU A 46 16.30 -3.82 -7.78
C LEU A 46 15.33 -4.50 -8.77
N LYS A 47 14.46 -3.73 -9.44
CA LYS A 47 13.41 -4.21 -10.36
C LYS A 47 12.34 -5.08 -9.70
N GLU A 48 12.01 -4.77 -8.45
CA GLU A 48 11.02 -5.47 -7.63
C GLU A 48 9.65 -4.77 -7.76
N GLU A 49 9.07 -4.86 -8.95
CA GLU A 49 7.90 -4.05 -9.36
C GLU A 49 6.62 -4.35 -8.57
N GLU A 50 6.41 -5.61 -8.16
CA GLU A 50 5.21 -6.01 -7.42
C GLU A 50 5.15 -5.35 -6.04
N GLN A 51 6.25 -5.41 -5.28
CA GLN A 51 6.38 -4.83 -3.95
C GLN A 51 6.38 -3.30 -4.04
N ALA A 52 7.04 -2.74 -5.06
CA ALA A 52 7.01 -1.30 -5.32
C ALA A 52 5.57 -0.82 -5.59
N SER A 53 4.80 -1.55 -6.41
CA SER A 53 3.39 -1.25 -6.68
C SER A 53 2.53 -1.33 -5.41
N CYS A 54 2.70 -2.39 -4.61
CA CYS A 54 2.03 -2.51 -3.31
C CYS A 54 2.33 -1.33 -2.39
N LEU A 55 3.60 -0.94 -2.29
CA LEU A 55 4.01 0.15 -1.42
C LEU A 55 3.52 1.52 -1.93
N ARG A 56 3.48 1.75 -3.24
CA ARG A 56 2.89 2.95 -3.86
C ARG A 56 1.42 3.14 -3.51
N MET A 57 0.64 2.05 -3.43
CA MET A 57 -0.76 2.11 -2.99
C MET A 57 -0.90 2.62 -1.55
N PHE A 58 -0.08 2.11 -0.62
CA PHE A 58 -0.05 2.61 0.76
C PHE A 58 0.45 4.04 0.84
N TRP A 59 1.45 4.39 0.05
CA TRP A 59 1.98 5.74 -0.01
C TRP A 59 0.91 6.74 -0.47
N GLN A 60 0.14 6.40 -1.51
CA GLN A 60 -0.98 7.23 -1.96
C GLN A 60 -2.08 7.36 -0.89
N LEU A 61 -2.38 6.29 -0.15
CA LEU A 61 -3.28 6.38 1.00
C LEU A 61 -2.75 7.37 2.05
N PHE A 62 -1.47 7.34 2.38
CA PHE A 62 -0.89 8.29 3.34
C PHE A 62 -0.95 9.73 2.84
N PHE A 63 -0.73 9.97 1.54
CA PHE A 63 -0.96 11.29 0.94
C PHE A 63 -2.41 11.75 1.07
N ASN A 64 -3.35 10.86 0.78
CA ASN A 64 -4.78 11.15 0.93
C ASN A 64 -5.12 11.51 2.39
N LEU A 65 -4.55 10.80 3.37
CA LEU A 65 -4.76 11.07 4.80
C LEU A 65 -4.10 12.37 5.28
N MET A 66 -3.03 12.82 4.63
CA MET A 66 -2.42 14.14 4.91
C MET A 66 -3.23 15.31 4.34
N GLY A 67 -4.32 15.05 3.61
CA GLY A 67 -5.14 16.07 2.96
C GLY A 67 -4.55 16.58 1.64
N SER A 68 -3.57 15.88 1.09
CA SER A 68 -2.92 16.24 -0.18
C SER A 68 -3.70 15.75 -1.43
N SER A 69 -4.86 15.11 -1.25
CA SER A 69 -5.73 14.64 -2.32
C SER A 69 -7.18 15.05 -2.09
N ASN A 70 -7.93 15.23 -3.18
CA ASN A 70 -9.37 15.53 -3.16
C ASN A 70 -10.22 14.33 -2.73
N SER A 71 -9.65 13.12 -2.72
CA SER A 71 -10.34 11.89 -2.38
C SER A 71 -9.56 11.15 -1.30
N THR A 72 -10.25 10.78 -0.22
CA THR A 72 -9.65 9.98 0.85
C THR A 72 -9.58 8.48 0.51
N ILE A 73 -10.28 8.05 -0.54
CA ILE A 73 -10.50 6.63 -0.88
C ILE A 73 -9.91 6.25 -2.24
N GLU A 74 -9.93 7.15 -3.22
CA GLU A 74 -9.35 6.88 -4.55
C GLU A 74 -7.84 6.98 -4.47
N LEU A 75 -7.15 5.93 -4.94
CA LEU A 75 -5.69 5.91 -5.03
C LEU A 75 -5.29 6.51 -6.37
N CYS A 76 -5.56 7.79 -6.53
CA CYS A 76 -5.20 8.58 -7.70
C CYS A 76 -4.41 9.80 -7.25
N GLY A 77 -3.13 9.84 -7.57
CA GLY A 77 -2.28 10.97 -7.23
C GLY A 77 -0.83 10.74 -7.60
N GLU A 78 0.06 11.41 -6.88
CA GLU A 78 1.49 11.45 -7.15
C GLU A 78 2.17 10.08 -7.07
N ALA A 79 1.73 9.23 -6.13
CA ALA A 79 2.37 7.94 -5.90
C ALA A 79 1.82 6.82 -6.81
N ILE A 80 0.52 6.85 -7.14
CA ILE A 80 -0.11 5.85 -8.02
C ILE A 80 -1.42 6.37 -8.61
N ASN A 81 -1.79 5.84 -9.79
CA ASN A 81 -3.13 5.95 -10.36
C ASN A 81 -3.75 4.54 -10.46
N GLU A 82 -4.74 4.22 -9.61
CA GLU A 82 -5.36 2.88 -9.54
C GLU A 82 -5.97 2.40 -10.85
N GLN A 83 -6.29 3.30 -11.79
CA GLN A 83 -6.84 2.95 -13.11
C GLN A 83 -5.77 2.46 -14.09
N GLU A 84 -4.50 2.76 -13.84
CA GLU A 84 -3.36 2.42 -14.69
C GLU A 84 -2.60 1.20 -14.19
N VAL A 85 -2.96 0.68 -13.01
CA VAL A 85 -2.27 -0.46 -12.40
C VAL A 85 -2.71 -1.76 -13.05
N VAL A 86 -1.73 -2.51 -13.56
CA VAL A 86 -1.92 -3.92 -13.90
C VAL A 86 -1.73 -4.75 -12.63
N PHE A 87 -2.81 -5.35 -12.14
CA PHE A 87 -2.77 -6.11 -10.90
C PHE A 87 -2.28 -7.55 -11.10
N THR A 88 -1.37 -7.99 -10.22
CA THR A 88 -1.10 -9.39 -9.91
C THR A 88 -2.02 -9.83 -8.77
N ASP A 89 -2.03 -11.11 -8.40
CA ASP A 89 -2.81 -11.57 -7.26
C ASP A 89 -2.41 -10.86 -5.94
N ALA A 90 -1.11 -10.66 -5.72
CA ALA A 90 -0.63 -9.99 -4.51
C ALA A 90 -0.93 -8.48 -4.53
N SER A 91 -0.73 -7.80 -5.66
CA SER A 91 -1.02 -6.36 -5.75
C SER A 91 -2.52 -6.08 -5.74
N HIS A 92 -3.35 -6.97 -6.27
CA HIS A 92 -4.81 -6.89 -6.10
C HIS A 92 -5.22 -7.08 -4.63
N ALA A 93 -4.61 -8.04 -3.92
CA ALA A 93 -4.88 -8.22 -2.50
C ALA A 93 -4.50 -6.98 -1.68
N ALA A 94 -3.34 -6.38 -1.96
CA ALA A 94 -2.90 -5.13 -1.34
C ALA A 94 -3.86 -3.98 -1.66
N PHE A 95 -4.30 -3.85 -2.92
CA PHE A 95 -5.28 -2.85 -3.34
C PHE A 95 -6.55 -2.92 -2.49
N VAL A 96 -7.17 -4.10 -2.38
CA VAL A 96 -8.39 -4.29 -1.58
C VAL A 96 -8.17 -3.90 -0.12
N VAL A 97 -7.04 -4.33 0.48
CA VAL A 97 -6.70 -3.97 1.88
C VAL A 97 -6.59 -2.46 2.06
N VAL A 98 -5.89 -1.77 1.15
CA VAL A 98 -5.75 -0.32 1.19
C VAL A 98 -7.12 0.36 1.07
N LYS A 99 -7.98 -0.09 0.16
CA LYS A 99 -9.34 0.47 -0.02
C LYS A 99 -10.23 0.24 1.20
N ILE A 100 -10.11 -0.90 1.88
CA ILE A 100 -10.80 -1.17 3.14
C ILE A 100 -10.34 -0.17 4.21
N ILE A 101 -9.03 -0.02 4.40
CA ILE A 101 -8.46 0.93 5.38
C ILE A 101 -8.93 2.36 5.08
N ALA A 102 -8.83 2.79 3.82
CA ALA A 102 -9.26 4.11 3.38
C ALA A 102 -10.74 4.37 3.68
N SER A 103 -11.58 3.38 3.38
CA SER A 103 -13.03 3.45 3.62
C SER A 103 -13.36 3.52 5.11
N SER A 104 -12.69 2.72 5.94
CA SER A 104 -12.85 2.74 7.40
C SER A 104 -12.44 4.08 8.00
N LEU A 105 -11.29 4.64 7.60
CA LEU A 105 -10.80 5.93 8.11
C LEU A 105 -11.67 7.11 7.66
N SER A 106 -12.35 6.97 6.51
CA SER A 106 -13.27 7.99 5.98
C SER A 106 -14.69 7.88 6.53
N GLY A 107 -14.95 6.97 7.48
CA GLY A 107 -16.29 6.71 8.02
C GLY A 107 -17.24 5.98 7.08
N ARG A 108 -16.76 5.46 5.93
CA ARG A 108 -17.53 4.67 4.96
C ARG A 108 -17.42 3.18 5.25
N TYR A 109 -17.80 2.78 6.47
CA TYR A 109 -17.65 1.40 6.94
C TYR A 109 -18.41 0.38 6.07
N GLU A 110 -19.59 0.74 5.57
CA GLU A 110 -20.39 -0.13 4.69
C GLU A 110 -19.66 -0.48 3.39
N LEU A 111 -18.96 0.49 2.79
CA LEU A 111 -18.14 0.26 1.60
C LEU A 111 -16.98 -0.68 1.92
N GLY A 112 -16.29 -0.46 3.05
CA GLY A 112 -15.22 -1.35 3.50
C GLY A 112 -15.70 -2.79 3.74
N ALA A 113 -16.90 -2.97 4.31
CA ALA A 113 -17.49 -4.28 4.53
C ALA A 113 -17.85 -4.99 3.22
N HIS A 114 -18.47 -4.28 2.26
CA HIS A 114 -18.81 -4.84 0.94
C HIS A 114 -17.56 -5.33 0.20
N LEU A 115 -16.49 -4.53 0.17
CA LEU A 115 -15.22 -4.90 -0.47
C LEU A 115 -14.61 -6.17 0.15
N ASN A 116 -14.80 -6.38 1.45
CA ASN A 116 -14.29 -7.57 2.13
C ASN A 116 -15.12 -8.83 1.81
N ILE A 117 -16.45 -8.70 1.73
CA ILE A 117 -17.38 -9.79 1.38
C ILE A 117 -17.18 -10.24 -0.07
N GLU A 118 -17.12 -9.29 -1.02
CA GLU A 118 -16.92 -9.61 -2.45
C GLU A 118 -15.63 -10.38 -2.72
N LYS A 119 -14.62 -10.24 -1.85
CA LYS A 119 -13.38 -11.01 -1.91
C LYS A 119 -13.51 -12.38 -1.24
N GLY A 120 -14.17 -12.44 -0.08
CA GLY A 120 -14.41 -13.69 0.67
C GLY A 120 -15.17 -14.72 -0.15
N ASP A 121 -16.14 -14.29 -0.96
CA ASP A 121 -16.96 -15.18 -1.79
C ASP A 121 -16.24 -15.70 -3.05
N LYS A 122 -15.11 -15.09 -3.45
CA LYS A 122 -14.30 -15.55 -4.60
C LYS A 122 -13.23 -16.59 -4.24
N GLN A 123 -13.09 -16.93 -2.97
CA GLN A 123 -12.07 -17.87 -2.48
C GLN A 123 -12.63 -19.24 -2.01
N TYR A 124 -13.91 -19.54 -2.29
CA TYR A 124 -14.55 -20.85 -2.03
C TYR A 124 -15.24 -21.42 -3.27
#